data_AF-J0ZJD5-F1
#
_entry.id   AF-J0ZJD5-F1
#
_cell.length_a   1.000
_cell.length_b   1.000
_cell.length_c   1.000
_cell.angle_alpha   90.00
_cell.angle_beta   90.00
_cell.angle_gamma   90.00
#
_symmetry.space_group_name_H-M   'P 1'
#
loop_
_entity.id
_entity.type
_entity.pdbx_description
1 polymer ?
#
loop_
_entity_poly.entity_id
_entity_poly.type
_entity_poly.pdbx_seq_one_letter_code
_entity_poly.pdbx_strand_id
1 'polypeptide(L)'
;MNIAQLKALKTWVEEEGGTWQLSVNGQNATKVNKDSNLNLVAGSNNIKIVKNDDKIIFDLNKELALTAVWTRNVRLTDNGLFIVNGPSVTTVGINASNIKVINVADGNLFNGSKDAVNAGQVYELNSTIATYLGGNANVLENRAPTYTIQSQEYNNVGDTFTGVDTSLTRLSKKINDVADSILVEQNLRTRRITIGTKTDGAEIEITNREGESRILSGVKDGDLSTHSTEAVNRAQLYKVDESVKTLGGTILKIEGKVTNLDTNVTKLNTNISEYLGGGANMLIDKAPTYTIQSHEYGNVGAAFVGIDESLTQLSSRIDNVVSNNLVQQEQGTHKITICAKVEGSEISINNKRGGARKLTGLADGQVSEGSTDAVNGAQLYKLSGNVSQYLGGGANILEDTAPTYIIQKQTYNDVGAAFAASLTKLQNNINTNTAAVKENALFWSDKEGAFVVLHVNKGEERGTAENNKLKFLLDGDVSKDSTEAITGNQLYELNNQLAAYLGGGAGYQDGQWIDPTFTITDFGGQSKNGKQAYNNVADAFEAVNSSMSGLSNRIDHVEHQVGSQVNSDGLN
;
A
#
# COMPACT_ATOMS: atom_id res chain seq x y z
N MET A 1 103.36 -78.61 -9.55
CA MET A 1 102.07 -78.85 -10.22
C MET A 1 102.17 -80.19 -10.93
N ASN A 2 101.20 -81.09 -10.78
CA ASN A 2 101.18 -82.36 -11.53
C ASN A 2 100.20 -82.28 -12.71
N ILE A 3 100.26 -83.25 -13.62
CA ILE A 3 99.48 -83.27 -14.87
C ILE A 3 97.96 -83.24 -14.59
N ALA A 4 97.49 -83.76 -13.45
CA ALA A 4 96.08 -83.73 -13.07
C ALA A 4 95.57 -82.29 -12.86
N GLN A 5 96.37 -81.41 -12.22
CA GLN A 5 96.00 -80.01 -12.02
C GLN A 5 95.90 -79.22 -13.33
N LEU A 6 96.80 -79.49 -14.29
CA LEU A 6 96.77 -78.82 -15.59
C LEU A 6 95.60 -79.31 -16.46
N LYS A 7 95.27 -80.61 -16.40
CA LYS A 7 94.05 -81.14 -17.04
C LYS A 7 92.78 -80.54 -16.43
N ALA A 8 92.70 -80.41 -15.11
CA ALA A 8 91.56 -79.78 -14.44
C ALA A 8 91.37 -78.32 -14.88
N LEU A 9 92.45 -77.52 -14.97
CA LEU A 9 92.37 -76.15 -15.46
C LEU A 9 91.96 -76.09 -16.94
N LYS A 10 92.48 -77.00 -17.78
CA LYS A 10 92.09 -77.07 -19.19
C LYS A 10 90.60 -77.39 -19.36
N THR A 11 90.09 -78.38 -18.64
CA THR A 11 88.65 -78.70 -18.59
C THR A 11 87.85 -77.49 -18.11
N TRP A 12 88.27 -76.80 -17.05
CA TRP A 12 87.56 -75.61 -16.54
C TRP A 12 87.49 -74.45 -17.55
N VAL A 13 88.56 -74.19 -18.31
CA VAL A 13 88.62 -73.08 -19.28
C VAL A 13 87.98 -73.45 -20.63
N GLU A 14 88.31 -74.60 -21.20
CA GLU A 14 87.94 -74.97 -22.57
C GLU A 14 86.63 -75.77 -22.66
N GLU A 15 86.31 -76.61 -21.66
CA GLU A 15 85.13 -77.49 -21.68
C GLU A 15 83.99 -76.93 -20.80
N GLU A 16 84.30 -76.39 -19.62
CA GLU A 16 83.32 -75.72 -18.73
C GLU A 16 83.18 -74.21 -18.99
N GLY A 17 84.09 -73.65 -19.81
CA GLY A 17 83.98 -72.32 -20.42
C GLY A 17 84.44 -71.14 -19.54
N GLY A 18 85.18 -71.36 -18.45
CA GLY A 18 85.84 -70.31 -17.65
C GLY A 18 84.90 -69.18 -17.21
N THR A 19 83.75 -69.52 -16.64
CA THR A 19 82.58 -68.61 -16.64
C THR A 19 82.48 -67.69 -15.43
N TRP A 20 82.19 -66.42 -15.69
CA TRP A 20 81.62 -65.48 -14.73
C TRP A 20 80.09 -65.46 -14.81
N GLN A 21 79.44 -64.94 -13.77
CA GLN A 21 77.98 -64.83 -13.70
C GLN A 21 77.58 -63.36 -13.58
N LEU A 22 76.60 -62.93 -14.37
CA LEU A 22 75.97 -61.63 -14.19
C LEU A 22 74.72 -61.81 -13.31
N SER A 23 74.71 -61.17 -12.15
CA SER A 23 73.50 -61.00 -11.34
C SER A 23 73.14 -59.52 -11.29
N VAL A 24 71.85 -59.20 -11.40
CA VAL A 24 71.35 -57.84 -11.21
C VAL A 24 70.75 -57.77 -9.82
N ASN A 25 71.18 -56.81 -9.01
CA ASN A 25 70.82 -56.69 -7.58
C ASN A 25 71.05 -57.99 -6.78
N GLY A 26 72.08 -58.78 -7.13
CA GLY A 26 72.39 -60.06 -6.49
C GLY A 26 71.41 -61.19 -6.79
N GLN A 27 70.49 -61.02 -7.75
CA GLN A 27 69.47 -61.99 -8.14
C GLN A 27 69.66 -62.48 -9.59
N ASN A 28 69.03 -63.62 -9.91
CA ASN A 28 68.97 -64.20 -11.26
C ASN A 28 70.33 -64.32 -11.95
N ALA A 29 71.32 -64.85 -11.21
CA ALA A 29 72.69 -65.02 -11.68
C ALA A 29 72.75 -65.85 -12.97
N THR A 30 73.04 -65.18 -14.09
CA THR A 30 73.08 -65.77 -15.42
C THR A 30 74.53 -66.07 -15.79
N LYS A 31 74.82 -67.32 -16.15
CA LYS A 31 76.16 -67.75 -16.61
C LYS A 31 76.44 -67.07 -17.95
N VAL A 32 77.43 -66.18 -18.01
CA VAL A 32 77.87 -65.55 -19.26
C VAL A 32 79.09 -66.29 -19.77
N ASN A 33 79.05 -66.70 -21.04
CA ASN A 33 80.12 -67.42 -21.72
C ASN A 33 80.25 -66.91 -23.17
N LYS A 34 81.23 -67.43 -23.92
CA LYS A 34 81.53 -67.00 -25.30
C LYS A 34 80.36 -67.14 -26.31
N ASP A 35 79.36 -67.95 -26.00
CA ASP A 35 78.20 -68.23 -26.86
C ASP A 35 76.92 -67.51 -26.36
N SER A 36 77.03 -66.68 -25.31
CA SER A 36 75.91 -65.95 -24.68
C SER A 36 75.97 -64.45 -24.96
N ASN A 37 74.90 -63.88 -25.52
CA ASN A 37 74.77 -62.43 -25.71
C ASN A 37 74.20 -61.74 -24.46
N LEU A 38 74.79 -60.63 -24.03
CA LEU A 38 74.23 -59.73 -23.03
C LEU A 38 73.43 -58.62 -23.71
N ASN A 39 72.10 -58.64 -23.55
CA ASN A 39 71.21 -57.57 -24.03
C ASN A 39 70.79 -56.66 -22.87
N LEU A 40 70.89 -55.35 -23.04
CA LEU A 40 70.51 -54.35 -22.03
C LEU A 40 69.39 -53.47 -22.59
N VAL A 41 68.20 -53.57 -21.98
CA VAL A 41 66.97 -52.87 -22.42
C VAL A 41 66.36 -52.09 -21.25
N ALA A 42 65.80 -50.91 -21.53
CA ALA A 42 65.05 -50.14 -20.56
C ALA A 42 63.58 -50.58 -20.59
N GLY A 43 63.00 -50.87 -19.42
CA GLY A 43 61.58 -51.23 -19.29
C GLY A 43 60.60 -50.05 -19.43
N SER A 44 61.10 -48.83 -19.65
CA SER A 44 60.27 -47.63 -19.84
C SER A 44 60.99 -46.60 -20.70
N ASN A 45 60.23 -45.66 -21.27
CA ASN A 45 60.77 -44.52 -22.01
C ASN A 45 61.43 -43.45 -21.10
N ASN A 46 61.55 -43.66 -19.78
CA ASN A 46 62.20 -42.70 -18.90
C ASN A 46 63.74 -42.82 -18.89
N ILE A 47 64.28 -44.00 -19.28
CA ILE A 47 65.72 -44.24 -19.41
C ILE A 47 66.07 -44.57 -20.86
N LYS A 48 67.06 -43.88 -21.40
CA LYS A 48 67.65 -44.13 -22.71
C LYS A 48 68.96 -44.90 -22.55
N ILE A 49 69.06 -46.06 -23.19
CA ILE A 49 70.29 -46.87 -23.22
C ILE A 49 70.91 -46.75 -24.62
N VAL A 50 72.21 -46.44 -24.69
CA VAL A 50 72.95 -46.31 -25.95
C VAL A 50 74.32 -46.99 -25.83
N LYS A 51 74.68 -47.88 -26.76
CA LYS A 51 76.05 -48.38 -26.87
C LYS A 51 76.90 -47.41 -27.69
N ASN A 52 78.12 -47.14 -27.23
CA ASN A 52 79.13 -46.37 -27.96
C ASN A 52 80.50 -47.04 -27.74
N ASP A 53 81.06 -47.65 -28.79
CA ASP A 53 82.28 -48.47 -28.75
C ASP A 53 82.30 -49.53 -27.63
N ASP A 54 83.17 -49.34 -26.64
CA ASP A 54 83.37 -50.19 -25.46
C ASP A 54 82.46 -49.82 -24.28
N LYS A 55 81.67 -48.74 -24.41
CA LYS A 55 80.80 -48.19 -23.36
C LYS A 55 79.32 -48.41 -23.64
N ILE A 56 78.55 -48.44 -22.56
CA ILE A 56 77.10 -48.38 -22.58
C ILE A 56 76.68 -47.22 -21.68
N ILE A 57 75.93 -46.28 -22.24
CA ILE A 57 75.49 -45.04 -21.61
C ILE A 57 74.03 -45.19 -21.22
N PHE A 58 73.69 -44.71 -20.02
CA PHE A 58 72.34 -44.67 -19.47
C PHE A 58 72.01 -43.21 -19.14
N ASP A 59 71.05 -42.62 -19.86
CA ASP A 59 70.60 -41.24 -19.68
C ASP A 59 69.09 -41.19 -19.35
N LEU A 60 68.63 -40.08 -18.76
CA LEU A 60 67.20 -39.77 -18.62
C LEU A 60 66.65 -39.08 -19.89
N ASN A 61 65.38 -39.32 -20.20
CA ASN A 61 64.69 -38.55 -21.25
C ASN A 61 64.22 -37.17 -20.77
N LYS A 62 64.06 -36.23 -21.71
CA LYS A 62 63.68 -34.82 -21.42
C LYS A 62 62.26 -34.70 -20.87
N GLU A 63 61.35 -35.52 -21.36
CA GLU A 63 60.00 -35.68 -20.83
C GLU A 63 59.96 -37.00 -20.06
N LEU A 64 59.48 -36.93 -18.83
CA LEU A 64 59.36 -38.09 -17.95
C LEU A 64 57.88 -38.33 -17.67
N ALA A 65 57.36 -39.46 -18.12
CA ALA A 65 56.03 -39.91 -17.75
C ALA A 65 56.11 -40.50 -16.34
N LEU A 66 55.66 -39.72 -15.35
CA LEU A 66 55.74 -40.03 -13.92
C LEU A 66 54.34 -39.96 -13.30
N THR A 67 53.99 -40.97 -12.49
CA THR A 67 52.76 -40.97 -11.70
C THR A 67 52.82 -40.00 -10.51
N ALA A 68 54.03 -39.63 -10.09
CA ALA A 68 54.26 -38.58 -9.11
C ALA A 68 55.68 -38.00 -9.26
N VAL A 69 55.80 -36.68 -9.09
CA VAL A 69 57.11 -36.02 -8.90
C VAL A 69 57.28 -35.78 -7.40
N TRP A 70 58.31 -36.38 -6.81
CA TRP A 70 58.66 -36.20 -5.40
C TRP A 70 59.95 -35.39 -5.31
N THR A 71 59.85 -34.19 -4.75
CA THR A 71 60.98 -33.56 -4.06
C THR A 71 60.96 -34.02 -2.59
N ARG A 72 61.85 -33.50 -1.75
CA ARG A 72 61.87 -33.83 -0.30
C ARG A 72 60.52 -33.55 0.38
N ASN A 73 59.93 -32.38 0.10
CA ASN A 73 58.75 -31.88 0.81
C ASN A 73 57.58 -31.50 -0.14
N VAL A 74 57.73 -31.61 -1.46
CA VAL A 74 56.64 -31.32 -2.40
C VAL A 74 56.42 -32.54 -3.27
N ARG A 75 55.18 -33.02 -3.30
CA ARG A 75 54.71 -34.11 -4.15
C ARG A 75 53.65 -33.55 -5.11
N LEU A 76 53.92 -33.66 -6.41
CA LEU A 76 52.93 -33.39 -7.46
C LEU A 76 52.40 -34.74 -7.96
N THR A 77 51.08 -34.89 -8.06
CA THR A 77 50.42 -36.08 -8.62
C THR A 77 49.24 -35.68 -9.51
N ASP A 78 48.64 -36.68 -10.15
CA ASP A 78 47.31 -36.63 -10.78
C ASP A 78 46.21 -35.95 -9.94
N ASN A 79 46.24 -36.11 -8.61
CA ASN A 79 45.28 -35.56 -7.67
C ASN A 79 45.56 -34.09 -7.28
N GLY A 80 46.73 -33.54 -7.67
CA GLY A 80 47.10 -32.15 -7.42
C GLY A 80 48.45 -31.94 -6.72
N LEU A 81 48.61 -30.76 -6.12
CA LEU A 81 49.81 -30.33 -5.42
C LEU A 81 49.71 -30.64 -3.92
N PHE A 82 50.71 -31.32 -3.37
CA PHE A 82 50.85 -31.60 -1.95
C PHE A 82 52.17 -31.06 -1.41
N ILE A 83 52.11 -30.27 -0.35
CA ILE A 83 53.28 -29.89 0.44
C ILE A 83 53.27 -30.74 1.72
N VAL A 84 54.36 -31.47 1.97
CA VAL A 84 54.56 -32.26 3.19
C VAL A 84 54.59 -31.32 4.38
N ASN A 85 53.65 -31.50 5.31
CA ASN A 85 53.41 -30.61 6.46
C ASN A 85 53.05 -29.17 6.03
N GLY A 86 52.37 -28.99 4.89
CA GLY A 86 51.93 -27.69 4.38
C GLY A 86 50.71 -27.80 3.47
N PRO A 87 50.28 -26.68 2.85
CA PRO A 87 49.03 -26.63 2.08
C PRO A 87 49.00 -27.59 0.90
N SER A 88 47.78 -27.99 0.51
CA SER A 88 47.53 -28.72 -0.73
C SER A 88 46.37 -28.13 -1.53
N VAL A 89 46.47 -28.24 -2.85
CA VAL A 89 45.45 -27.83 -3.81
C VAL A 89 45.18 -29.03 -4.71
N THR A 90 43.96 -29.53 -4.64
CA THR A 90 43.58 -30.85 -5.19
C THR A 90 42.21 -30.79 -5.86
N THR A 91 41.84 -31.85 -6.57
CA THR A 91 40.51 -31.99 -7.19
C THR A 91 39.34 -31.99 -6.20
N VAL A 92 39.60 -32.22 -4.90
CA VAL A 92 38.58 -32.13 -3.83
C VAL A 92 38.51 -30.76 -3.15
N GLY A 93 39.39 -29.81 -3.52
CA GLY A 93 39.43 -28.46 -2.98
C GLY A 93 40.80 -28.04 -2.43
N ILE A 94 40.79 -26.97 -1.63
CA ILE A 94 41.97 -26.37 -1.00
C ILE A 94 42.04 -26.81 0.46
N ASN A 95 43.20 -27.32 0.89
CA ASN A 95 43.49 -27.56 2.30
C ASN A 95 44.65 -26.64 2.71
N ALA A 96 44.36 -25.65 3.56
CA ALA A 96 45.35 -24.69 4.04
C ALA A 96 46.36 -25.26 5.06
N SER A 97 46.22 -26.54 5.47
CA SER A 97 47.11 -27.22 6.42
C SER A 97 47.31 -26.45 7.74
N ASN A 98 46.23 -25.88 8.28
CA ASN A 98 46.20 -25.06 9.49
C ASN A 98 47.04 -23.75 9.40
N ILE A 99 47.24 -23.22 8.19
CA ILE A 99 47.85 -21.91 7.94
C ILE A 99 46.77 -20.86 7.66
N LYS A 100 46.99 -19.62 8.09
CA LYS A 100 46.05 -18.50 7.88
C LYS A 100 45.93 -18.14 6.39
N VAL A 101 44.70 -17.93 5.93
CA VAL A 101 44.41 -17.21 4.69
C VAL A 101 44.24 -15.73 5.05
N ILE A 102 44.85 -14.83 4.27
CA ILE A 102 44.86 -13.38 4.52
C ILE A 102 44.51 -12.62 3.23
N ASN A 103 43.99 -11.40 3.38
CA ASN A 103 43.50 -10.54 2.28
C ASN A 103 42.26 -11.12 1.57
N VAL A 104 41.23 -11.48 2.34
CA VAL A 104 39.89 -11.87 1.86
C VAL A 104 38.98 -10.62 1.91
N ALA A 105 38.06 -10.51 0.95
CA ALA A 105 37.15 -9.36 0.78
C ALA A 105 35.83 -9.54 1.58
N ASP A 106 34.81 -8.76 1.18
CA ASP A 106 33.67 -8.37 2.01
C ASP A 106 32.28 -8.67 1.35
N GLY A 107 31.75 -9.90 1.34
CA GLY A 107 30.33 -10.16 0.97
C GLY A 107 29.20 -9.63 1.91
N ASN A 108 27.92 -9.94 1.61
CA ASN A 108 26.66 -9.47 2.23
C ASN A 108 26.30 -10.23 3.51
N LEU A 109 25.17 -9.88 4.13
CA LEU A 109 24.48 -10.64 5.19
C LEU A 109 23.03 -11.08 4.84
N PHE A 110 22.83 -12.06 3.94
CA PHE A 110 21.52 -12.71 3.67
C PHE A 110 21.53 -14.24 3.76
N ASN A 111 20.38 -14.89 4.00
CA ASN A 111 20.28 -16.35 4.05
C ASN A 111 20.60 -17.04 2.71
N GLY A 112 21.81 -17.60 2.55
CA GLY A 112 22.02 -18.81 1.73
C GLY A 112 23.05 -18.81 0.59
N SER A 113 23.96 -17.84 0.43
CA SER A 113 24.99 -17.88 -0.62
C SER A 113 26.03 -19.03 -0.45
N LYS A 114 27.09 -19.16 -1.27
CA LYS A 114 28.13 -20.25 -1.17
C LYS A 114 29.63 -19.89 -1.28
N ASP A 115 30.41 -19.84 -0.19
CA ASP A 115 31.59 -18.95 -0.15
C ASP A 115 32.72 -19.25 0.93
N ALA A 116 33.59 -18.25 1.33
CA ALA A 116 34.69 -18.27 2.36
C ALA A 116 35.14 -16.86 2.99
N VAL A 117 35.14 -16.63 4.35
CA VAL A 117 35.18 -15.33 5.17
C VAL A 117 36.54 -14.71 5.59
N ASN A 118 36.55 -13.38 5.81
CA ASN A 118 37.48 -12.58 6.63
C ASN A 118 37.00 -12.33 8.11
N ALA A 119 37.78 -11.58 8.90
CA ALA A 119 37.59 -11.42 10.36
C ALA A 119 36.93 -10.09 10.83
N GLY A 120 36.89 -9.05 10.00
CA GLY A 120 36.31 -7.72 10.34
C GLY A 120 34.82 -7.83 10.67
N GLN A 121 34.05 -8.32 9.72
CA GLN A 121 33.09 -9.43 9.93
C GLN A 121 32.65 -9.80 11.34
N VAL A 122 33.32 -10.81 11.87
CA VAL A 122 32.94 -11.59 13.03
C VAL A 122 33.14 -10.72 14.26
N TYR A 123 34.07 -9.75 14.18
CA TYR A 123 34.22 -8.65 15.12
C TYR A 123 33.05 -7.66 15.11
N GLU A 124 32.51 -7.28 13.94
CA GLU A 124 31.32 -6.43 13.83
C GLU A 124 30.07 -7.15 14.36
N LEU A 125 29.76 -8.36 13.90
CA LEU A 125 28.65 -9.15 14.45
C LEU A 125 28.78 -9.32 15.97
N ASN A 126 29.99 -9.58 16.48
CA ASN A 126 30.27 -9.55 17.91
C ASN A 126 29.96 -8.18 18.54
N SER A 127 30.32 -7.08 17.90
CA SER A 127 30.01 -5.71 18.37
C SER A 127 28.51 -5.43 18.33
N THR A 128 27.78 -5.91 17.33
CA THR A 128 26.33 -5.80 17.19
C THR A 128 25.62 -6.63 18.26
N ILE A 129 26.03 -7.88 18.48
CA ILE A 129 25.51 -8.73 19.57
C ILE A 129 25.83 -8.12 20.93
N ALA A 130 27.06 -7.62 21.14
CA ALA A 130 27.44 -6.92 22.36
C ALA A 130 26.63 -5.64 22.59
N THR A 131 26.22 -4.95 21.52
CA THR A 131 25.35 -3.76 21.60
C THR A 131 23.91 -4.15 21.95
N TYR A 132 23.35 -5.18 21.31
CA TYR A 132 21.96 -5.61 21.55
C TYR A 132 21.76 -6.32 22.89
N LEU A 133 22.72 -7.12 23.34
CA LEU A 133 22.73 -7.65 24.71
C LEU A 133 23.07 -6.54 25.71
N GLY A 134 23.99 -5.64 25.38
CA GLY A 134 24.49 -4.65 26.33
C GLY A 134 25.27 -5.33 27.47
N GLY A 135 25.25 -4.72 28.66
CA GLY A 135 25.87 -5.29 29.86
C GLY A 135 27.37 -5.59 29.76
N ASN A 136 28.09 -5.03 28.79
CA ASN A 136 29.48 -5.39 28.44
C ASN A 136 29.68 -6.82 27.90
N ALA A 137 28.69 -7.46 27.28
CA ALA A 137 28.91 -8.76 26.60
C ALA A 137 30.07 -8.70 25.58
N ASN A 138 30.77 -9.82 25.39
CA ASN A 138 31.72 -10.03 24.29
C ASN A 138 31.70 -11.51 23.88
N VAL A 139 31.19 -11.76 22.67
CA VAL A 139 31.03 -13.07 22.04
C VAL A 139 32.39 -13.75 21.79
N LEU A 140 33.38 -12.97 21.33
CA LEU A 140 34.71 -13.49 20.97
C LEU A 140 35.63 -13.72 22.16
N GLU A 141 35.43 -12.99 23.26
CA GLU A 141 36.18 -13.15 24.52
C GLU A 141 35.48 -14.10 25.51
N ASN A 142 34.35 -14.70 25.15
CA ASN A 142 33.51 -15.52 26.05
C ASN A 142 33.11 -14.76 27.34
N ARG A 143 32.80 -13.46 27.21
CA ARG A 143 32.39 -12.59 28.32
C ARG A 143 30.87 -12.41 28.30
N ALA A 144 30.22 -12.92 29.33
CA ALA A 144 28.78 -12.75 29.54
C ALA A 144 28.42 -11.25 29.78
N PRO A 145 27.20 -10.81 29.45
CA PRO A 145 26.69 -9.51 29.89
C PRO A 145 26.54 -9.44 31.41
N THR A 146 26.37 -8.22 31.96
CA THR A 146 25.95 -7.95 33.34
C THR A 146 24.82 -6.93 33.34
N TYR A 147 23.72 -7.25 34.01
CA TYR A 147 22.55 -6.38 34.19
C TYR A 147 22.26 -6.21 35.69
N THR A 148 21.69 -5.07 36.09
CA THR A 148 21.35 -4.80 37.50
C THR A 148 19.87 -4.45 37.65
N ILE A 149 19.12 -5.26 38.40
CA ILE A 149 17.72 -4.99 38.75
C ILE A 149 17.61 -4.86 40.27
N GLN A 150 17.08 -3.73 40.77
CA GLN A 150 16.94 -3.45 42.20
C GLN A 150 18.19 -3.78 43.05
N SER A 151 19.37 -3.44 42.52
CA SER A 151 20.70 -3.69 43.13
C SER A 151 21.17 -5.15 43.17
N GLN A 152 20.52 -6.08 42.44
CA GLN A 152 21.01 -7.45 42.21
C GLN A 152 21.56 -7.58 40.78
N GLU A 153 22.71 -8.24 40.62
CA GLU A 153 23.33 -8.52 39.32
C GLU A 153 22.87 -9.84 38.70
N TYR A 154 22.80 -9.86 37.38
CA TYR A 154 22.41 -10.99 36.52
C TYR A 154 23.31 -11.05 35.29
N ASN A 155 23.75 -12.25 34.86
CA ASN A 155 24.77 -12.41 33.81
C ASN A 155 24.26 -12.97 32.47
N ASN A 156 22.94 -13.14 32.34
CA ASN A 156 22.28 -13.53 31.10
C ASN A 156 20.86 -12.95 31.09
N VAL A 157 20.25 -12.89 29.91
CA VAL A 157 18.93 -12.29 29.75
C VAL A 157 17.88 -13.08 30.58
N GLY A 158 17.98 -14.41 30.58
CA GLY A 158 17.12 -15.37 31.30
C GLY A 158 16.93 -15.03 32.78
N ASP A 159 18.05 -14.94 33.50
CA ASP A 159 18.02 -14.62 34.92
C ASP A 159 17.64 -13.15 35.16
N THR A 160 17.93 -12.25 34.22
CA THR A 160 17.64 -10.81 34.35
C THR A 160 16.15 -10.51 34.44
N PHE A 161 15.31 -11.08 33.56
CA PHE A 161 13.86 -10.88 33.69
C PHE A 161 13.30 -11.64 34.90
N THR A 162 13.94 -12.72 35.38
CA THR A 162 13.59 -13.32 36.69
C THR A 162 13.82 -12.31 37.84
N GLY A 163 14.81 -11.41 37.70
CA GLY A 163 14.99 -10.25 38.58
C GLY A 163 13.96 -9.13 38.36
N VAL A 164 13.64 -8.81 37.10
CA VAL A 164 12.51 -7.92 36.76
C VAL A 164 11.24 -8.46 37.42
N ASP A 165 11.03 -9.78 37.44
CA ASP A 165 9.87 -10.47 37.99
C ASP A 165 9.52 -10.05 39.40
N THR A 166 10.55 -10.06 40.23
CA THR A 166 10.42 -9.76 41.64
C THR A 166 10.05 -8.27 41.87
N SER A 167 10.05 -7.46 40.80
CA SER A 167 9.87 -6.00 40.79
C SER A 167 8.46 -5.50 40.37
N LEU A 168 7.91 -5.83 39.17
CA LEU A 168 6.55 -5.36 38.80
C LEU A 168 5.46 -6.02 39.65
N THR A 169 5.72 -7.27 40.09
CA THR A 169 5.20 -7.94 41.30
C THR A 169 4.84 -6.97 42.42
N ARG A 170 5.72 -5.99 42.65
CA ARG A 170 5.68 -5.07 43.79
C ARG A 170 5.29 -3.64 43.38
N LEU A 171 4.92 -3.42 42.12
CA LEU A 171 4.48 -2.13 41.57
C LEU A 171 2.99 -2.10 41.24
N SER A 172 2.41 -3.20 40.74
CA SER A 172 0.96 -3.45 40.87
C SER A 172 0.63 -4.00 42.30
N LYS A 173 1.51 -3.68 43.27
CA LYS A 173 1.19 -3.50 44.71
C LYS A 173 0.86 -2.04 45.03
N LYS A 174 1.04 -1.11 44.08
CA LYS A 174 1.11 0.35 44.32
C LYS A 174 0.47 1.22 43.22
N ILE A 175 -0.44 0.68 42.40
CA ILE A 175 -1.18 1.44 41.39
C ILE A 175 -2.69 1.42 41.66
N ASN A 176 -3.24 0.28 42.05
CA ASN A 176 -4.67 0.16 42.30
C ASN A 176 -5.16 0.97 43.52
N ASP A 177 -4.33 1.39 44.48
CA ASP A 177 -4.76 2.23 45.62
C ASP A 177 -5.43 3.46 45.01
N VAL A 178 -4.82 4.01 43.95
CA VAL A 178 -5.11 5.35 43.46
C VAL A 178 -6.28 5.41 42.48
N ALA A 179 -6.63 4.31 41.81
CA ALA A 179 -7.47 4.35 40.60
C ALA A 179 -8.96 4.65 40.87
N ASP A 180 -9.51 4.21 42.00
CA ASP A 180 -10.94 4.36 42.29
C ASP A 180 -11.35 5.79 42.75
N SER A 181 -10.40 6.73 42.91
CA SER A 181 -10.55 7.99 43.68
C SER A 181 -11.18 9.21 43.00
N ILE A 182 -11.73 9.10 41.78
CA ILE A 182 -11.86 10.25 40.86
C ILE A 182 -13.33 10.67 40.60
N LEU A 183 -13.62 11.96 40.84
CA LEU A 183 -14.91 12.65 40.86
C LEU A 183 -15.09 13.64 39.68
N VAL A 184 -14.03 14.30 39.23
CA VAL A 184 -14.06 15.22 38.07
C VAL A 184 -13.39 14.55 36.88
N GLU A 185 -14.18 14.24 35.85
CA GLU A 185 -13.75 13.48 34.68
C GLU A 185 -14.24 14.15 33.40
N GLN A 186 -13.34 14.44 32.46
CA GLN A 186 -13.77 14.75 31.09
C GLN A 186 -14.07 13.44 30.36
N ASN A 187 -15.33 13.24 29.99
CA ASN A 187 -15.69 12.15 29.10
C ASN A 187 -14.97 12.33 27.75
N LEU A 188 -13.95 11.51 27.49
CA LEU A 188 -13.03 11.68 26.36
C LEU A 188 -13.74 11.63 25.00
N ARG A 189 -14.88 10.94 24.89
CA ARG A 189 -15.65 10.82 23.65
C ARG A 189 -16.52 12.04 23.37
N THR A 190 -17.25 12.54 24.37
CA THR A 190 -18.16 13.69 24.19
C THR A 190 -17.47 15.04 24.45
N ARG A 191 -16.23 15.02 24.96
CA ARG A 191 -15.48 16.17 25.51
C ARG A 191 -16.20 16.90 26.64
N ARG A 192 -17.32 16.34 27.13
CA ARG A 192 -18.10 16.88 28.23
C ARG A 192 -17.35 16.63 29.53
N ILE A 193 -16.95 17.71 30.20
CA ILE A 193 -16.52 17.64 31.59
C ILE A 193 -17.75 17.26 32.43
N THR A 194 -17.61 16.22 33.24
CA THR A 194 -18.63 15.74 34.16
C THR A 194 -18.06 15.70 35.56
N ILE A 195 -18.89 16.09 36.53
CA ILE A 195 -18.53 16.20 37.95
C ILE A 195 -19.46 15.24 38.69
N GLY A 196 -18.91 14.39 39.56
CA GLY A 196 -19.66 13.46 40.42
C GLY A 196 -20.35 12.29 39.70
N THR A 197 -19.88 11.82 38.55
CA THR A 197 -20.62 10.78 37.79
C THR A 197 -20.35 9.33 38.18
N LYS A 198 -19.31 9.06 38.98
CA LYS A 198 -18.94 7.72 39.50
C LYS A 198 -19.28 7.53 40.98
N THR A 199 -19.84 8.57 41.60
CA THR A 199 -20.21 8.65 43.01
C THR A 199 -21.64 9.16 43.12
N ASP A 200 -22.33 8.88 44.22
CA ASP A 200 -23.72 9.30 44.41
C ASP A 200 -23.81 10.75 44.95
N GLY A 201 -24.84 11.50 44.57
CA GLY A 201 -25.02 12.91 44.97
C GLY A 201 -25.94 13.73 44.05
N ALA A 202 -26.59 14.74 44.62
CA ALA A 202 -27.61 15.56 43.93
C ALA A 202 -27.30 17.07 43.87
N GLU A 203 -26.19 17.51 44.46
CA GLU A 203 -25.79 18.92 44.57
C GLU A 203 -24.31 19.08 44.19
N ILE A 204 -23.95 20.21 43.56
CA ILE A 204 -22.57 20.60 43.30
C ILE A 204 -22.35 21.94 44.00
N GLU A 205 -21.77 21.90 45.19
CA GLU A 205 -21.46 23.11 45.96
C GLU A 205 -20.13 23.72 45.48
N ILE A 206 -20.15 25.00 45.10
CA ILE A 206 -18.96 25.75 44.66
C ILE A 206 -18.63 26.91 45.60
N THR A 207 -19.03 26.84 46.87
CA THR A 207 -18.62 27.79 47.90
C THR A 207 -17.12 27.72 48.15
N ASN A 208 -16.51 28.79 48.66
CA ASN A 208 -15.12 28.71 49.15
C ASN A 208 -15.07 27.99 50.52
N ARG A 209 -13.86 27.83 51.10
CA ARG A 209 -13.68 27.19 52.42
C ARG A 209 -14.45 27.88 53.56
N GLU A 210 -14.93 29.10 53.36
CA GLU A 210 -15.67 29.91 54.33
C GLU A 210 -17.20 29.91 54.05
N GLY A 211 -17.66 29.17 53.03
CA GLY A 211 -19.08 29.07 52.66
C GLY A 211 -19.57 30.18 51.72
N GLU A 212 -18.70 31.05 51.21
CA GLU A 212 -19.11 32.17 50.37
C GLU A 212 -19.35 31.76 48.91
N SER A 213 -20.39 32.33 48.29
CA SER A 213 -20.72 32.11 46.88
C SER A 213 -19.65 32.65 45.92
N ARG A 214 -19.22 31.85 44.95
CA ARG A 214 -18.23 32.24 43.94
C ARG A 214 -18.87 32.71 42.63
N ILE A 215 -18.18 33.61 41.92
CA ILE A 215 -18.61 34.09 40.59
C ILE A 215 -18.25 33.03 39.53
N LEU A 216 -19.26 32.47 38.88
CA LEU A 216 -19.07 31.66 37.68
C LEU A 216 -18.94 32.57 36.45
N SER A 217 -17.72 32.69 35.91
CA SER A 217 -17.41 33.51 34.73
C SER A 217 -17.12 32.63 33.50
N GLY A 218 -17.14 33.22 32.30
CA GLY A 218 -16.97 32.48 31.04
C GLY A 218 -18.22 31.74 30.53
N VAL A 219 -19.38 31.89 31.19
CA VAL A 219 -20.67 31.33 30.75
C VAL A 219 -21.12 31.99 29.44
N LYS A 220 -21.08 31.22 28.35
CA LYS A 220 -21.60 31.60 27.02
C LYS A 220 -23.11 31.87 27.10
N ASP A 221 -23.66 32.71 26.21
CA ASP A 221 -25.10 32.86 26.05
C ASP A 221 -25.74 31.47 25.83
N GLY A 222 -26.52 30.98 26.79
CA GLY A 222 -27.22 29.69 26.71
C GLY A 222 -28.47 29.75 25.85
N ASP A 223 -28.98 28.61 25.38
CA ASP A 223 -30.23 28.57 24.63
C ASP A 223 -31.42 29.07 25.49
N LEU A 224 -32.28 29.89 24.89
CA LEU A 224 -33.45 30.52 25.52
C LEU A 224 -34.77 29.81 25.13
N SER A 225 -34.69 28.57 24.63
CA SER A 225 -35.87 27.74 24.38
C SER A 225 -36.55 27.26 25.66
N THR A 226 -37.83 26.87 25.55
CA THR A 226 -38.69 26.51 26.69
C THR A 226 -38.32 25.22 27.43
N HIS A 227 -37.32 24.49 26.95
CA HIS A 227 -36.84 23.22 27.53
C HIS A 227 -35.33 23.26 27.84
N SER A 228 -34.69 24.43 27.73
CA SER A 228 -33.26 24.59 27.96
C SER A 228 -32.91 24.33 29.43
N THR A 229 -31.90 23.49 29.66
CA THR A 229 -31.25 23.30 30.97
C THR A 229 -29.88 23.98 31.02
N GLU A 230 -29.61 24.91 30.11
CA GLU A 230 -28.34 25.64 30.04
C GLU A 230 -28.35 26.85 30.98
N ALA A 231 -27.17 27.25 31.47
CA ALA A 231 -27.04 28.44 32.30
C ALA A 231 -27.13 29.72 31.46
N VAL A 232 -28.01 30.64 31.84
CA VAL A 232 -28.13 31.97 31.20
C VAL A 232 -27.18 32.98 31.84
N ASN A 233 -26.64 33.90 31.04
CA ASN A 233 -25.69 34.92 31.51
C ASN A 233 -26.32 36.33 31.62
N ARG A 234 -25.57 37.26 32.22
CA ARG A 234 -26.01 38.64 32.47
C ARG A 234 -26.25 39.45 31.19
N ALA A 235 -25.58 39.14 30.08
CA ALA A 235 -25.78 39.83 28.81
C ALA A 235 -27.13 39.48 28.17
N GLN A 236 -27.62 38.26 28.38
CA GLN A 236 -28.95 37.84 27.92
C GLN A 236 -30.06 38.56 28.69
N LEU A 237 -29.94 38.65 30.02
CA LEU A 237 -30.92 39.37 30.86
C LEU A 237 -30.97 40.88 30.52
N TYR A 238 -29.84 41.50 30.18
CA TYR A 238 -29.78 42.90 29.79
C TYR A 238 -30.53 43.21 28.48
N LYS A 239 -30.53 42.28 27.51
CA LYS A 239 -31.31 42.43 26.25
C LYS A 239 -32.83 42.50 26.52
N VAL A 240 -33.31 41.82 27.56
CA VAL A 240 -34.72 41.87 27.98
C VAL A 240 -35.07 43.24 28.59
N ASP A 241 -34.21 43.78 29.44
CA ASP A 241 -34.40 45.09 30.10
C ASP A 241 -34.55 46.25 29.08
N GLU A 242 -33.70 46.27 28.04
CA GLU A 242 -33.78 47.26 26.95
C GLU A 242 -35.05 47.11 26.09
N SER A 243 -35.53 45.88 25.90
CA SER A 243 -36.76 45.61 25.16
C SER A 243 -37.99 46.18 25.89
N VAL A 244 -38.02 46.09 27.22
CA VAL A 244 -39.11 46.64 28.06
C VAL A 244 -39.14 48.18 28.03
N LYS A 245 -37.97 48.84 28.09
CA LYS A 245 -37.88 50.31 27.96
C LYS A 245 -38.39 50.80 26.60
N THR A 246 -38.07 50.07 25.53
CA THR A 246 -38.49 50.40 24.15
C THR A 246 -40.00 50.32 23.97
N LEU A 247 -40.67 49.39 24.66
CA LEU A 247 -42.13 49.25 24.63
C LEU A 247 -42.84 50.48 25.21
N GLY A 248 -42.37 50.99 26.36
CA GLY A 248 -42.91 52.18 27.01
C GLY A 248 -42.84 53.44 26.13
N GLY A 249 -41.72 53.64 25.41
CA GLY A 249 -41.56 54.75 24.47
C GLY A 249 -42.39 54.61 23.18
N THR A 250 -42.88 53.41 22.85
CA THR A 250 -43.72 53.16 21.68
C THR A 250 -45.18 53.52 21.93
N ILE A 251 -45.68 53.28 23.16
CA ILE A 251 -47.05 53.59 23.58
C ILE A 251 -47.33 55.11 23.49
N LEU A 252 -46.39 55.94 23.98
CA LEU A 252 -46.47 57.41 23.88
C LEU A 252 -46.53 57.96 22.44
N LYS A 253 -46.08 57.18 21.43
CA LYS A 253 -46.14 57.57 20.02
C LYS A 253 -47.47 57.17 19.33
N ILE A 254 -48.28 56.33 19.97
CA ILE A 254 -49.56 55.87 19.40
C ILE A 254 -50.66 56.91 19.64
N GLU A 255 -50.70 57.57 20.81
CA GLU A 255 -51.65 58.66 21.09
C GLU A 255 -51.60 59.76 20.02
N GLY A 256 -50.41 60.21 19.62
CA GLY A 256 -50.24 61.24 18.58
C GLY A 256 -50.59 60.80 17.15
N LYS A 257 -50.70 59.50 16.87
CA LYS A 257 -51.12 58.99 15.55
C LYS A 257 -52.64 58.98 15.40
N VAL A 258 -53.39 58.81 16.48
CA VAL A 258 -54.87 58.82 16.46
C VAL A 258 -55.39 60.20 16.04
N THR A 259 -54.79 61.28 16.54
CA THR A 259 -55.15 62.68 16.18
C THR A 259 -54.93 63.00 14.69
N ASN A 260 -54.01 62.32 14.01
CA ASN A 260 -53.77 62.52 12.57
C ASN A 260 -54.78 61.80 11.67
N LEU A 261 -55.44 60.74 12.16
CA LEU A 261 -56.39 59.96 11.38
C LEU A 261 -57.64 60.78 11.02
N ASP A 262 -58.11 61.60 11.97
CA ASP A 262 -59.28 62.47 11.87
C ASP A 262 -59.15 63.53 10.74
N THR A 263 -57.92 64.03 10.55
CA THR A 263 -57.60 64.97 9.46
C THR A 263 -57.64 64.30 8.08
N ASN A 264 -57.26 63.01 7.98
CA ASN A 264 -57.25 62.28 6.72
C ASN A 264 -58.66 61.90 6.25
N VAL A 265 -59.59 61.59 7.17
CA VAL A 265 -61.00 61.31 6.85
C VAL A 265 -61.67 62.52 6.19
N THR A 266 -61.41 63.73 6.70
CA THR A 266 -61.93 64.98 6.12
C THR A 266 -61.39 65.22 4.70
N LYS A 267 -60.14 64.82 4.42
CA LYS A 267 -59.51 64.95 3.09
C LYS A 267 -60.05 63.97 2.06
N LEU A 268 -60.41 62.75 2.49
CA LEU A 268 -60.98 61.72 1.62
C LEU A 268 -62.33 62.15 1.01
N ASN A 269 -63.20 62.79 1.80
CA ASN A 269 -64.50 63.25 1.32
C ASN A 269 -64.39 64.32 0.21
N THR A 270 -63.42 65.23 0.30
CA THR A 270 -63.17 66.24 -0.73
C THR A 270 -62.79 65.59 -2.07
N ASN A 271 -61.83 64.65 -2.05
CA ASN A 271 -61.36 63.96 -3.25
C ASN A 271 -62.47 63.18 -3.97
N ILE A 272 -63.39 62.54 -3.23
CA ILE A 272 -64.50 61.76 -3.82
C ILE A 272 -65.50 62.67 -4.55
N SER A 273 -65.71 63.88 -4.03
CA SER A 273 -66.56 64.90 -4.67
C SER A 273 -65.94 65.45 -5.96
N GLU A 274 -64.61 65.41 -6.09
CA GLU A 274 -63.85 65.94 -7.23
C GLU A 274 -63.60 64.89 -8.33
N TYR A 275 -63.31 63.62 -7.96
CA TYR A 275 -62.91 62.59 -8.93
C TYR A 275 -64.05 61.79 -9.56
N LEU A 276 -65.24 61.72 -8.95
CA LEU A 276 -66.37 61.02 -9.56
C LEU A 276 -67.17 61.92 -10.51
N GLY A 277 -67.32 63.21 -10.20
CA GLY A 277 -68.21 64.09 -10.95
C GLY A 277 -69.70 63.74 -10.73
N GLY A 278 -70.59 64.25 -11.58
CA GLY A 278 -72.04 63.97 -11.53
C GLY A 278 -72.78 64.42 -10.25
N GLY A 279 -72.10 65.03 -9.28
CA GLY A 279 -72.71 65.63 -8.08
C GLY A 279 -72.66 64.80 -6.79
N ALA A 280 -71.76 63.80 -6.69
CA ALA A 280 -71.61 62.93 -5.52
C ALA A 280 -71.10 63.64 -4.23
N ASN A 281 -71.53 63.16 -3.06
CA ASN A 281 -71.00 63.58 -1.75
C ASN A 281 -71.27 62.49 -0.68
N MET A 282 -70.21 62.00 -0.01
CA MET A 282 -70.28 60.89 0.96
C MET A 282 -70.62 61.28 2.40
N LEU A 283 -70.56 62.56 2.78
CA LEU A 283 -71.01 62.99 4.12
C LEU A 283 -72.55 63.10 4.22
N ILE A 284 -73.26 63.00 3.09
CA ILE A 284 -74.72 63.16 3.00
C ILE A 284 -75.38 62.12 2.06
N ASP A 285 -74.71 60.99 1.80
CA ASP A 285 -75.16 59.88 0.95
C ASP A 285 -75.77 60.29 -0.42
N LYS A 286 -75.14 61.27 -1.09
CA LYS A 286 -75.60 61.75 -2.40
C LYS A 286 -74.85 61.06 -3.54
N ALA A 287 -75.58 60.38 -4.42
CA ALA A 287 -75.06 59.69 -5.61
C ALA A 287 -74.91 60.63 -6.85
N PRO A 288 -74.04 60.28 -7.84
CA PRO A 288 -73.80 61.07 -9.05
C PRO A 288 -74.62 60.64 -10.28
N THR A 289 -74.92 61.57 -11.20
CA THR A 289 -75.68 61.31 -12.45
C THR A 289 -74.86 61.59 -13.73
N TYR A 290 -75.03 60.76 -14.76
CA TYR A 290 -74.38 60.87 -16.09
C TYR A 290 -75.37 60.60 -17.23
N THR A 291 -75.11 61.09 -18.45
CA THR A 291 -76.03 60.95 -19.60
C THR A 291 -75.33 60.41 -20.86
N ILE A 292 -75.83 59.31 -21.44
CA ILE A 292 -75.27 58.64 -22.64
C ILE A 292 -76.43 58.28 -23.59
N GLN A 293 -76.30 58.57 -24.88
CA GLN A 293 -77.35 58.38 -25.91
C GLN A 293 -78.77 58.77 -25.42
N SER A 294 -78.85 59.96 -24.81
CA SER A 294 -80.08 60.55 -24.25
C SER A 294 -80.76 59.77 -23.11
N HIS A 295 -80.07 58.80 -22.49
CA HIS A 295 -80.50 58.13 -21.26
C HIS A 295 -79.61 58.53 -20.07
N GLU A 296 -80.21 58.67 -18.89
CA GLU A 296 -79.53 59.08 -17.66
C GLU A 296 -79.26 57.91 -16.71
N TYR A 297 -78.11 57.94 -16.03
CA TYR A 297 -77.58 56.86 -15.21
C TYR A 297 -77.05 57.39 -13.87
N GLY A 298 -77.58 56.87 -12.76
CA GLY A 298 -77.35 57.37 -11.38
C GLY A 298 -76.13 56.81 -10.64
N ASN A 299 -75.17 56.23 -11.36
CA ASN A 299 -73.81 55.95 -10.87
C ASN A 299 -72.88 55.61 -12.05
N VAL A 300 -71.57 55.61 -11.82
CA VAL A 300 -70.54 55.35 -12.85
C VAL A 300 -70.73 53.97 -13.51
N GLY A 301 -71.08 52.95 -12.73
CA GLY A 301 -71.30 51.59 -13.25
C GLY A 301 -72.47 51.53 -14.23
N ALA A 302 -73.60 52.13 -13.87
CA ALA A 302 -74.79 52.20 -14.73
C ALA A 302 -74.53 52.96 -16.04
N ALA A 303 -73.73 54.04 -15.98
CA ALA A 303 -73.36 54.79 -17.18
C ALA A 303 -72.52 53.94 -18.15
N PHE A 304 -71.55 53.17 -17.65
CA PHE A 304 -70.75 52.28 -18.50
C PHE A 304 -71.59 51.15 -19.13
N VAL A 305 -72.67 50.68 -18.50
CA VAL A 305 -73.62 49.72 -19.12
C VAL A 305 -74.29 50.30 -20.38
N GLY A 306 -74.59 51.60 -20.42
CA GLY A 306 -75.15 52.25 -21.63
C GLY A 306 -74.15 52.36 -22.79
N ILE A 307 -72.84 52.49 -22.49
CA ILE A 307 -71.78 52.39 -23.51
C ILE A 307 -71.63 50.94 -23.97
N ASP A 308 -71.72 49.98 -23.05
CA ASP A 308 -71.56 48.54 -23.30
C ASP A 308 -72.62 47.99 -24.28
N GLU A 309 -73.90 48.36 -24.14
CA GLU A 309 -74.95 47.98 -25.10
C GLU A 309 -74.67 48.49 -26.53
N SER A 310 -74.15 49.72 -26.66
CA SER A 310 -73.80 50.30 -27.95
C SER A 310 -72.56 49.66 -28.58
N LEU A 311 -71.57 49.29 -27.76
CA LEU A 311 -70.36 48.60 -28.21
C LEU A 311 -70.67 47.15 -28.64
N THR A 312 -71.57 46.48 -27.91
CA THR A 312 -72.04 45.10 -28.16
C THR A 312 -72.65 44.94 -29.56
N GLN A 313 -73.43 45.91 -30.03
CA GLN A 313 -74.05 45.87 -31.37
C GLN A 313 -73.04 46.03 -32.52
N LEU A 314 -71.93 46.75 -32.30
CA LEU A 314 -70.86 46.90 -33.29
C LEU A 314 -69.91 45.70 -33.32
N SER A 315 -69.55 45.15 -32.13
CA SER A 315 -68.73 43.94 -32.00
C SER A 315 -69.38 42.77 -32.75
N SER A 316 -70.66 42.52 -32.48
CA SER A 316 -71.44 41.39 -33.04
C SER A 316 -71.43 41.27 -34.58
N ARG A 317 -71.22 42.37 -35.31
CA ARG A 317 -71.14 42.37 -36.79
C ARG A 317 -69.71 42.23 -37.35
N ILE A 318 -68.69 42.59 -36.57
CA ILE A 318 -67.27 42.45 -36.95
C ILE A 318 -66.76 41.06 -36.56
N ASP A 319 -67.15 40.56 -35.38
CA ASP A 319 -66.69 39.26 -34.86
C ASP A 319 -67.08 38.09 -35.78
N ASN A 320 -68.25 38.13 -36.42
CA ASN A 320 -68.67 37.05 -37.34
C ASN A 320 -67.83 36.98 -38.63
N VAL A 321 -67.16 38.07 -39.02
CA VAL A 321 -66.26 38.10 -40.21
C VAL A 321 -64.79 37.91 -39.80
N VAL A 322 -64.41 38.26 -38.57
CA VAL A 322 -63.03 38.22 -38.08
C VAL A 322 -62.70 36.94 -37.28
N SER A 323 -63.69 36.24 -36.73
CA SER A 323 -63.45 35.02 -35.91
C SER A 323 -63.05 33.79 -36.73
N ASN A 324 -63.54 33.66 -37.97
CA ASN A 324 -63.42 32.42 -38.76
C ASN A 324 -62.46 32.52 -39.97
N ASN A 325 -61.58 33.54 -40.02
CA ASN A 325 -60.58 33.63 -41.09
C ASN A 325 -59.50 32.55 -40.92
N LEU A 326 -59.59 31.47 -41.70
CA LEU A 326 -58.67 30.33 -41.66
C LEU A 326 -57.27 30.63 -42.24
N VAL A 327 -57.11 31.70 -43.02
CA VAL A 327 -55.81 32.24 -43.45
C VAL A 327 -55.89 33.76 -43.38
N GLN A 328 -54.95 34.39 -42.67
CA GLN A 328 -54.90 35.84 -42.51
C GLN A 328 -53.46 36.34 -42.64
N GLN A 329 -53.25 37.48 -43.30
CA GLN A 329 -52.01 38.25 -43.12
C GLN A 329 -52.20 39.22 -41.95
N GLU A 330 -51.34 39.10 -40.95
CA GLU A 330 -51.26 40.03 -39.82
C GLU A 330 -50.84 41.43 -40.32
N GLN A 331 -51.64 42.44 -39.99
CA GLN A 331 -51.37 43.81 -40.38
C GLN A 331 -50.20 44.37 -39.56
N GLY A 332 -49.19 44.95 -40.21
CA GLY A 332 -47.97 45.44 -39.58
C GLY A 332 -46.81 44.45 -39.67
N THR A 333 -46.94 43.24 -39.13
CA THR A 333 -45.89 42.20 -39.23
C THR A 333 -45.80 41.58 -40.63
N HIS A 334 -46.88 41.68 -41.42
CA HIS A 334 -47.05 41.04 -42.73
C HIS A 334 -46.94 39.50 -42.70
N LYS A 335 -46.97 38.89 -41.51
CA LYS A 335 -46.90 37.44 -41.31
C LYS A 335 -48.21 36.80 -41.75
N ILE A 336 -48.14 35.75 -42.57
CA ILE A 336 -49.32 34.94 -42.91
C ILE A 336 -49.49 33.87 -41.84
N THR A 337 -50.63 33.87 -41.16
CA THR A 337 -51.05 32.83 -40.23
C THR A 337 -52.13 31.95 -40.85
N ILE A 338 -52.09 30.66 -40.53
CA ILE A 338 -53.04 29.65 -41.00
C ILE A 338 -53.66 29.01 -39.75
N CYS A 339 -54.99 28.99 -39.69
CA CYS A 339 -55.81 28.40 -38.63
C CYS A 339 -55.50 28.85 -37.18
N ALA A 340 -54.78 29.95 -36.97
CA ALA A 340 -54.30 30.38 -35.64
C ALA A 340 -55.39 30.71 -34.60
N LYS A 341 -56.67 30.76 -34.99
CA LYS A 341 -57.83 31.01 -34.11
C LYS A 341 -58.72 29.79 -33.86
N VAL A 342 -58.35 28.62 -34.39
CA VAL A 342 -59.11 27.37 -34.21
C VAL A 342 -58.19 26.26 -33.71
N GLU A 343 -58.72 25.34 -32.91
CA GLU A 343 -57.96 24.19 -32.43
C GLU A 343 -57.76 23.15 -33.55
N GLY A 344 -56.61 22.48 -33.53
CA GLY A 344 -56.22 21.45 -34.48
C GLY A 344 -54.70 21.36 -34.62
N SER A 345 -54.18 20.14 -34.73
CA SER A 345 -52.73 19.87 -34.83
C SER A 345 -52.26 19.46 -36.23
N GLU A 346 -53.17 19.42 -37.22
CA GLU A 346 -52.86 19.00 -38.60
C GLU A 346 -53.33 20.05 -39.62
N ILE A 347 -52.46 20.40 -40.57
CA ILE A 347 -52.80 21.12 -41.79
C ILE A 347 -52.59 20.19 -42.99
N SER A 348 -53.68 19.65 -43.54
CA SER A 348 -53.60 18.73 -44.67
C SER A 348 -53.59 19.48 -46.01
N ILE A 349 -52.49 19.36 -46.78
CA ILE A 349 -52.35 19.93 -48.13
C ILE A 349 -52.56 18.89 -49.25
N ASN A 350 -53.15 17.73 -48.94
CA ASN A 350 -53.38 16.67 -49.91
C ASN A 350 -54.28 17.13 -51.07
N ASN A 351 -54.08 16.53 -52.25
CA ASN A 351 -54.97 16.76 -53.39
C ASN A 351 -56.31 16.00 -53.23
N LYS A 352 -57.30 16.31 -54.07
CA LYS A 352 -58.66 15.72 -54.00
C LYS A 352 -58.71 14.18 -54.09
N ARG A 353 -57.63 13.52 -54.54
CA ARG A 353 -57.50 12.05 -54.60
C ARG A 353 -56.66 11.48 -53.45
N GLY A 354 -56.38 12.27 -52.40
CA GLY A 354 -55.55 11.87 -51.26
C GLY A 354 -54.04 11.92 -51.50
N GLY A 355 -53.57 12.29 -52.70
CA GLY A 355 -52.15 12.34 -53.00
C GLY A 355 -51.45 13.56 -52.38
N ALA A 356 -50.28 13.35 -51.78
CA ALA A 356 -49.43 14.41 -51.22
C ALA A 356 -49.05 15.47 -52.27
N ARG A 357 -48.78 16.70 -51.81
CA ARG A 357 -48.29 17.82 -52.63
C ARG A 357 -46.90 18.25 -52.20
N LYS A 358 -46.10 18.73 -53.16
CA LYS A 358 -44.87 19.48 -52.84
C LYS A 358 -45.24 20.86 -52.31
N LEU A 359 -44.80 21.19 -51.11
CA LEU A 359 -44.68 22.59 -50.66
C LEU A 359 -43.33 23.11 -51.17
N THR A 360 -43.31 24.28 -51.80
CA THR A 360 -42.11 24.85 -52.44
C THR A 360 -42.09 26.36 -52.25
N GLY A 361 -40.93 27.00 -52.44
CA GLY A 361 -40.72 28.41 -52.11
C GLY A 361 -40.47 28.68 -50.62
N LEU A 362 -40.15 27.65 -49.83
CA LEU A 362 -39.67 27.83 -48.46
C LEU A 362 -38.27 28.45 -48.48
N ALA A 363 -38.05 29.48 -47.67
CA ALA A 363 -36.70 29.93 -47.30
C ALA A 363 -35.99 28.85 -46.45
N ASP A 364 -34.70 29.04 -46.20
CA ASP A 364 -33.97 28.22 -45.21
C ASP A 364 -34.53 28.50 -43.81
N GLY A 365 -35.15 27.49 -43.19
CA GLY A 365 -35.66 27.60 -41.82
C GLY A 365 -34.54 27.65 -40.78
N GLN A 366 -34.74 28.34 -39.66
CA GLN A 366 -33.75 28.38 -38.60
C GLN A 366 -33.57 26.99 -37.97
N VAL A 367 -32.34 26.47 -37.94
CA VAL A 367 -32.01 25.19 -37.30
C VAL A 367 -31.44 25.45 -35.91
N SER A 368 -32.32 25.44 -34.90
CA SER A 368 -31.97 25.56 -33.48
C SER A 368 -32.93 24.73 -32.62
N GLU A 369 -32.52 24.43 -31.38
CA GLU A 369 -33.39 23.78 -30.39
C GLU A 369 -34.67 24.62 -30.19
N GLY A 370 -35.84 23.96 -30.25
CA GLY A 370 -37.15 24.61 -30.16
C GLY A 370 -37.63 25.37 -31.42
N SER A 371 -36.90 25.32 -32.54
CA SER A 371 -37.37 25.92 -33.79
C SER A 371 -38.63 25.23 -34.33
N THR A 372 -39.56 26.02 -34.87
CA THR A 372 -40.78 25.57 -35.54
C THR A 372 -40.80 25.85 -37.04
N ASP A 373 -39.68 26.34 -37.58
CA ASP A 373 -39.52 26.58 -39.02
C ASP A 373 -39.46 25.27 -39.80
N ALA A 374 -40.13 25.22 -40.95
CA ALA A 374 -40.02 24.09 -41.86
C ALA A 374 -38.68 24.12 -42.61
N VAL A 375 -37.93 23.02 -42.54
CA VAL A 375 -36.66 22.85 -43.27
C VAL A 375 -36.89 22.51 -44.74
N ASN A 376 -35.98 22.95 -45.61
CA ASN A 376 -36.04 22.68 -47.04
C ASN A 376 -35.00 21.65 -47.52
N GLY A 377 -35.11 21.24 -48.79
CA GLY A 377 -34.25 20.21 -49.37
C GLY A 377 -32.77 20.59 -49.49
N ALA A 378 -32.42 21.88 -49.60
CA ALA A 378 -31.02 22.33 -49.66
C ALA A 378 -30.32 22.16 -48.30
N GLN A 379 -31.05 22.45 -47.20
CA GLN A 379 -30.55 22.26 -45.84
C GLN A 379 -30.31 20.77 -45.54
N LEU A 380 -31.25 19.90 -45.92
CA LEU A 380 -31.10 18.45 -45.75
C LEU A 380 -29.97 17.86 -46.63
N TYR A 381 -29.86 18.29 -47.89
CA TYR A 381 -28.78 17.87 -48.79
C TYR A 381 -27.39 18.25 -48.23
N LYS A 382 -27.24 19.47 -47.70
CA LYS A 382 -26.00 19.93 -47.06
C LYS A 382 -25.64 19.09 -45.83
N LEU A 383 -26.63 18.73 -45.01
CA LEU A 383 -26.44 17.83 -43.87
C LEU A 383 -25.96 16.43 -44.33
N SER A 384 -26.62 15.83 -45.31
CA SER A 384 -26.25 14.51 -45.85
C SER A 384 -24.84 14.48 -46.46
N GLY A 385 -24.43 15.55 -47.14
CA GLY A 385 -23.08 15.71 -47.66
C GLY A 385 -22.01 15.77 -46.56
N ASN A 386 -22.24 16.58 -45.52
CA ASN A 386 -21.34 16.68 -44.37
C ASN A 386 -21.18 15.33 -43.65
N VAL A 387 -22.28 14.61 -43.39
CA VAL A 387 -22.23 13.29 -42.74
C VAL A 387 -21.45 12.28 -43.58
N SER A 388 -21.66 12.26 -44.90
CA SER A 388 -20.92 11.39 -45.83
C SER A 388 -19.41 11.68 -45.78
N GLN A 389 -19.01 12.95 -45.76
CA GLN A 389 -17.61 13.36 -45.66
C GLN A 389 -16.99 13.00 -44.30
N TYR A 390 -17.71 13.16 -43.19
CA TYR A 390 -17.19 12.87 -41.84
C TYR A 390 -17.04 11.38 -41.56
N LEU A 391 -17.89 10.52 -42.15
CA LEU A 391 -17.71 9.07 -42.11
C LEU A 391 -16.53 8.62 -42.99
N GLY A 392 -16.32 9.28 -44.14
CA GLY A 392 -15.28 8.89 -45.09
C GLY A 392 -15.52 7.49 -45.65
N GLY A 393 -14.45 6.76 -45.97
CA GLY A 393 -14.53 5.35 -46.40
C GLY A 393 -15.37 5.08 -47.65
N GLY A 394 -15.75 6.11 -48.43
CA GLY A 394 -16.65 5.99 -49.58
C GLY A 394 -18.15 6.05 -49.27
N ALA A 395 -18.55 6.46 -48.06
CA ALA A 395 -19.97 6.58 -47.70
C ALA A 395 -20.72 7.61 -48.58
N ASN A 396 -21.98 7.32 -48.91
CA ASN A 396 -22.92 8.27 -49.50
C ASN A 396 -24.32 8.07 -48.89
N ILE A 397 -24.72 8.99 -48.00
CA ILE A 397 -25.99 8.92 -47.27
C ILE A 397 -27.21 9.11 -48.19
N LEU A 398 -27.07 9.80 -49.32
CA LEU A 398 -28.19 10.01 -50.26
C LEU A 398 -28.45 8.79 -51.17
N GLU A 399 -27.47 7.90 -51.30
CA GLU A 399 -27.52 6.67 -52.09
C GLU A 399 -27.46 5.40 -51.21
N ASP A 400 -27.74 5.54 -49.91
CA ASP A 400 -27.74 4.46 -48.89
C ASP A 400 -26.45 3.60 -48.90
N THR A 401 -25.31 4.23 -49.21
CA THR A 401 -24.02 3.57 -49.31
C THR A 401 -23.23 3.74 -48.02
N ALA A 402 -23.02 2.63 -47.31
CA ALA A 402 -22.22 2.58 -46.09
C ALA A 402 -20.72 2.83 -46.36
N PRO A 403 -19.95 3.35 -45.38
CA PRO A 403 -18.49 3.46 -45.51
C PRO A 403 -17.82 2.08 -45.60
N THR A 404 -16.55 2.06 -45.96
CA THR A 404 -15.70 0.86 -46.00
C THR A 404 -14.34 1.15 -45.34
N TYR A 405 -14.01 0.39 -44.30
CA TYR A 405 -12.74 0.43 -43.57
C TYR A 405 -12.07 -0.95 -43.60
N ILE A 406 -10.77 -1.01 -43.91
CA ILE A 406 -10.02 -2.27 -44.02
C ILE A 406 -8.97 -2.38 -42.92
N ILE A 407 -9.12 -3.38 -42.04
CA ILE A 407 -8.22 -3.63 -40.91
C ILE A 407 -7.86 -5.12 -40.89
N GLN A 408 -6.57 -5.44 -40.88
CA GLN A 408 -6.06 -6.83 -40.95
C GLN A 408 -6.61 -7.66 -42.13
N LYS A 409 -6.87 -7.02 -43.28
CA LYS A 409 -7.50 -7.62 -44.48
C LYS A 409 -8.98 -8.00 -44.31
N GLN A 410 -9.61 -7.65 -43.19
CA GLN A 410 -11.05 -7.73 -42.99
C GLN A 410 -11.70 -6.37 -43.25
N THR A 411 -12.96 -6.39 -43.69
CA THR A 411 -13.72 -5.21 -44.10
C THR A 411 -14.82 -4.91 -43.09
N TYR A 412 -14.95 -3.64 -42.71
CA TYR A 412 -15.93 -3.13 -41.76
C TYR A 412 -16.69 -1.97 -42.41
N ASN A 413 -18.02 -1.94 -42.24
CA ASN A 413 -18.90 -0.93 -42.83
C ASN A 413 -19.55 0.03 -41.82
N ASP A 414 -19.11 -0.03 -40.56
CA ASP A 414 -19.41 0.95 -39.52
C ASP A 414 -18.13 1.35 -38.77
N VAL A 415 -18.14 2.55 -38.19
CA VAL A 415 -16.98 3.12 -37.47
C VAL A 415 -16.67 2.35 -36.18
N GLY A 416 -17.69 1.85 -35.48
CA GLY A 416 -17.56 1.20 -34.19
C GLY A 416 -16.82 -0.13 -34.27
N ALA A 417 -17.23 -1.01 -35.18
CA ALA A 417 -16.56 -2.29 -35.41
C ALA A 417 -15.12 -2.12 -35.93
N ALA A 418 -14.88 -1.12 -36.78
CA ALA A 418 -13.54 -0.78 -37.27
C ALA A 418 -12.61 -0.31 -36.13
N PHE A 419 -13.08 0.60 -35.27
CA PHE A 419 -12.28 1.04 -34.11
C PHE A 419 -12.02 -0.09 -33.12
N ALA A 420 -13.04 -0.92 -32.82
CA ALA A 420 -12.90 -2.07 -31.93
C ALA A 420 -11.83 -3.05 -32.44
N ALA A 421 -11.89 -3.43 -33.72
CA ALA A 421 -10.92 -4.37 -34.33
C ALA A 421 -9.47 -3.83 -34.30
N SER A 422 -9.29 -2.51 -34.46
CA SER A 422 -7.97 -1.88 -34.37
C SER A 422 -7.42 -1.88 -32.95
N LEU A 423 -8.26 -1.59 -31.95
CA LEU A 423 -7.88 -1.55 -30.54
C LEU A 423 -7.51 -2.95 -30.02
N THR A 424 -8.29 -3.99 -30.37
CA THR A 424 -7.97 -5.38 -30.04
C THR A 424 -6.61 -5.81 -30.57
N LYS A 425 -6.24 -5.38 -31.79
CA LYS A 425 -4.92 -5.71 -32.37
C LYS A 425 -3.76 -5.10 -31.56
N LEU A 426 -3.87 -3.82 -31.21
CA LEU A 426 -2.84 -3.13 -30.44
C LEU A 426 -2.66 -3.78 -29.05
N GLN A 427 -3.78 -4.09 -28.39
CA GLN A 427 -3.80 -4.78 -27.10
C GLN A 427 -3.10 -6.14 -27.16
N ASN A 428 -3.42 -6.97 -28.17
CA ASN A 428 -2.83 -8.30 -28.30
C ASN A 428 -1.31 -8.26 -28.50
N ASN A 429 -0.81 -7.36 -29.35
CA ASN A 429 0.64 -7.21 -29.59
C ASN A 429 1.39 -6.74 -28.33
N ILE A 430 0.81 -5.80 -27.58
CA ILE A 430 1.37 -5.33 -26.30
C ILE A 430 1.42 -6.50 -25.31
N ASN A 431 0.29 -7.21 -25.13
CA ASN A 431 0.19 -8.33 -24.20
C ASN A 431 1.22 -9.43 -24.49
N THR A 432 1.41 -9.82 -25.76
CA THR A 432 2.37 -10.88 -26.15
C THR A 432 3.82 -10.50 -25.84
N ASN A 433 4.26 -9.30 -26.19
CA ASN A 433 5.64 -8.87 -25.96
C ASN A 433 5.91 -8.61 -24.46
N THR A 434 4.93 -8.08 -23.72
CA THR A 434 5.04 -7.90 -22.27
C THR A 434 5.07 -9.22 -21.50
N ALA A 435 4.49 -10.30 -22.04
CA ALA A 435 4.59 -11.64 -21.43
C ALA A 435 6.04 -12.18 -21.52
N ALA A 436 6.63 -12.23 -22.71
CA ALA A 436 7.94 -12.87 -22.93
C ALA A 436 9.09 -12.27 -22.11
N VAL A 437 9.09 -10.95 -21.88
CA VAL A 437 10.12 -10.28 -21.05
C VAL A 437 9.97 -10.58 -19.56
N LYS A 438 8.75 -10.91 -19.09
CA LYS A 438 8.46 -11.17 -17.67
C LYS A 438 8.87 -12.57 -17.17
N GLU A 439 9.29 -13.48 -18.07
CA GLU A 439 9.52 -14.90 -17.76
C GLU A 439 10.99 -15.28 -17.51
N ASN A 440 11.96 -14.46 -17.96
CA ASN A 440 13.36 -14.86 -18.08
C ASN A 440 14.41 -13.81 -17.61
N ALA A 441 14.00 -12.79 -16.86
CA ALA A 441 14.89 -11.72 -16.41
C ALA A 441 14.77 -11.47 -14.90
N LEU A 442 15.88 -11.01 -14.29
CA LEU A 442 15.86 -10.35 -12.98
C LEU A 442 15.00 -9.08 -13.09
N PHE A 443 13.77 -9.14 -12.60
CA PHE A 443 12.78 -8.08 -12.73
C PHE A 443 12.40 -7.51 -11.37
N TRP A 444 12.11 -6.21 -11.33
CA TRP A 444 11.62 -5.53 -10.13
C TRP A 444 10.17 -5.90 -9.87
N SER A 445 9.90 -6.68 -8.82
CA SER A 445 8.52 -7.00 -8.45
C SER A 445 7.94 -5.90 -7.56
N ASP A 446 7.00 -5.10 -8.07
CA ASP A 446 6.30 -4.07 -7.27
C ASP A 446 5.61 -4.65 -6.02
N LYS A 447 5.23 -5.94 -6.06
CA LYS A 447 4.66 -6.67 -4.91
C LYS A 447 5.69 -6.96 -3.83
N GLU A 448 6.94 -7.23 -4.21
CA GLU A 448 8.01 -7.64 -3.27
C GLU A 448 9.02 -6.51 -3.00
N GLY A 449 8.97 -5.39 -3.73
CA GLY A 449 9.85 -4.24 -3.57
C GLY A 449 11.33 -4.51 -3.88
N ALA A 450 11.64 -5.50 -4.73
CA ALA A 450 13.00 -5.96 -4.98
C ALA A 450 13.16 -6.60 -6.38
N PHE A 451 14.42 -6.79 -6.81
CA PHE A 451 14.76 -7.66 -7.95
C PHE A 451 14.59 -9.13 -7.54
N VAL A 452 13.73 -9.86 -8.26
CA VAL A 452 13.39 -11.26 -7.94
C VAL A 452 13.89 -12.25 -9.00
N VAL A 453 14.21 -13.48 -8.58
CA VAL A 453 14.58 -14.60 -9.45
C VAL A 453 13.46 -15.63 -9.45
N LEU A 454 12.45 -15.39 -10.29
CA LEU A 454 11.28 -16.26 -10.49
C LEU A 454 11.28 -16.79 -11.92
N HIS A 455 10.89 -18.05 -12.11
CA HIS A 455 10.68 -18.64 -13.44
C HIS A 455 9.31 -19.30 -13.51
N VAL A 456 8.65 -19.22 -14.67
CA VAL A 456 7.35 -19.82 -14.95
C VAL A 456 7.51 -20.76 -16.14
N ASN A 457 7.11 -22.02 -15.99
CA ASN A 457 7.18 -22.98 -17.08
C ASN A 457 6.15 -22.63 -18.16
N LYS A 458 6.54 -22.79 -19.43
CA LYS A 458 5.73 -22.38 -20.58
C LYS A 458 4.39 -23.13 -20.64
N GLY A 459 3.31 -22.43 -20.33
CA GLY A 459 1.95 -22.96 -20.33
C GLY A 459 1.27 -22.97 -18.96
N GLU A 460 1.98 -22.58 -17.89
CA GLU A 460 1.43 -22.42 -16.54
C GLU A 460 1.11 -20.95 -16.24
N GLU A 461 0.16 -20.70 -15.34
CA GLU A 461 -0.16 -19.35 -14.88
C GLU A 461 0.93 -18.83 -13.92
N ARG A 462 1.14 -17.51 -13.89
CA ARG A 462 2.17 -16.86 -13.05
C ARG A 462 2.04 -17.14 -11.53
N GLY A 463 0.93 -17.74 -11.09
CA GLY A 463 0.74 -18.24 -9.73
C GLY A 463 1.52 -19.51 -9.38
N THR A 464 2.11 -20.23 -10.34
CA THR A 464 3.00 -21.39 -10.11
C THR A 464 4.49 -21.05 -10.17
N ALA A 465 4.84 -19.76 -10.22
CA ALA A 465 6.24 -19.32 -10.33
C ALA A 465 7.10 -19.79 -9.13
N GLU A 466 8.13 -20.59 -9.39
CA GLU A 466 8.98 -21.13 -8.33
C GLU A 466 10.18 -20.21 -8.01
N ASN A 467 10.57 -20.19 -6.73
CA ASN A 467 11.78 -19.53 -6.26
C ASN A 467 13.03 -20.29 -6.73
N ASN A 468 14.00 -19.57 -7.29
CA ASN A 468 15.22 -20.17 -7.88
C ASN A 468 16.51 -19.83 -7.11
N LYS A 469 17.54 -20.68 -7.25
CA LYS A 469 18.79 -20.60 -6.44
C LYS A 469 19.90 -19.84 -7.15
N LEU A 470 20.56 -18.93 -6.43
CA LEU A 470 21.87 -18.35 -6.76
C LEU A 470 22.99 -19.22 -6.13
N LYS A 471 24.11 -19.46 -6.83
CA LYS A 471 25.18 -20.40 -6.42
C LYS A 471 26.58 -19.95 -6.85
N PHE A 472 27.62 -20.44 -6.16
CA PHE A 472 29.07 -20.20 -6.37
C PHE A 472 29.56 -18.76 -6.12
N LEU A 473 29.91 -18.38 -4.88
CA LEU A 473 30.29 -17.02 -4.46
C LEU A 473 31.57 -17.06 -3.50
N LEU A 474 32.09 -15.94 -2.90
CA LEU A 474 33.21 -15.85 -1.89
C LEU A 474 32.88 -14.87 -0.70
N ASP A 475 33.11 -15.21 0.61
CA ASP A 475 32.05 -15.04 1.65
C ASP A 475 31.80 -13.56 1.86
N GLY A 476 30.54 -13.28 2.17
CA GLY A 476 30.13 -12.43 3.25
C GLY A 476 31.27 -11.80 4.01
N ASP A 477 31.44 -10.48 3.98
CA ASP A 477 31.73 -9.75 5.17
C ASP A 477 30.53 -9.88 6.08
N VAL A 478 30.77 -9.54 7.33
CA VAL A 478 29.75 -9.45 8.35
C VAL A 478 29.90 -8.06 9.02
N SER A 479 30.53 -7.10 8.33
CA SER A 479 30.72 -5.70 8.77
C SER A 479 29.60 -4.77 8.31
N LYS A 480 29.59 -3.57 8.89
CA LYS A 480 28.47 -2.61 8.90
C LYS A 480 27.98 -2.18 7.53
N ASP A 481 28.94 -1.92 6.66
CA ASP A 481 28.76 -1.20 5.42
C ASP A 481 28.92 -2.15 4.20
N SER A 482 28.88 -3.47 4.44
CA SER A 482 29.16 -4.51 3.44
C SER A 482 27.99 -4.87 2.51
N THR A 483 28.29 -5.36 1.29
CA THR A 483 27.29 -5.49 0.19
C THR A 483 27.35 -6.68 -0.84
N GLU A 484 28.18 -7.76 -0.78
CA GLU A 484 28.19 -8.90 -1.80
C GLU A 484 27.43 -10.26 -1.54
N ALA A 485 27.91 -11.32 -0.81
CA ALA A 485 27.05 -12.49 -0.40
C ALA A 485 27.34 -13.29 0.94
N ILE A 486 26.55 -13.27 2.07
CA ILE A 486 26.73 -14.30 3.16
C ILE A 486 26.11 -15.62 2.79
N THR A 487 26.81 -16.66 3.20
CA THR A 487 26.49 -18.01 2.85
C THR A 487 25.51 -18.71 3.75
N GLY A 488 25.01 -19.82 3.22
CA GLY A 488 24.60 -20.94 4.08
C GLY A 488 25.76 -21.66 4.80
N ASN A 489 27.02 -21.22 4.73
CA ASN A 489 28.12 -21.69 5.60
C ASN A 489 28.22 -20.77 6.84
N GLN A 490 28.31 -19.45 6.63
CA GLN A 490 28.25 -18.41 7.65
C GLN A 490 26.94 -18.39 8.41
N LEU A 491 25.80 -18.50 7.74
CA LEU A 491 24.52 -18.60 8.45
C LEU A 491 24.46 -19.91 9.26
N TYR A 492 25.09 -20.98 8.78
CA TYR A 492 25.22 -22.22 9.53
C TYR A 492 26.14 -22.05 10.76
N GLU A 493 27.26 -21.36 10.65
CA GLU A 493 28.14 -21.02 11.78
C GLU A 493 27.47 -20.06 12.78
N LEU A 494 26.80 -19.00 12.30
CA LEU A 494 26.01 -18.06 13.09
C LEU A 494 24.92 -18.77 13.89
N ASN A 495 24.15 -19.65 13.25
CA ASN A 495 23.07 -20.38 13.93
C ASN A 495 23.64 -21.32 15.01
N ASN A 496 24.75 -22.01 14.74
CA ASN A 496 25.40 -22.84 15.76
C ASN A 496 25.91 -22.02 16.95
N GLN A 497 26.43 -20.81 16.73
CA GLN A 497 26.88 -19.93 17.82
C GLN A 497 25.70 -19.34 18.61
N LEU A 498 24.62 -18.93 17.94
CA LEU A 498 23.40 -18.43 18.59
C LEU A 498 22.72 -19.51 19.45
N ALA A 499 22.74 -20.77 19.00
CA ALA A 499 22.26 -21.90 19.78
C ALA A 499 23.00 -22.03 21.12
N ALA A 500 24.33 -21.88 21.11
CA ALA A 500 25.14 -21.90 22.32
C ALA A 500 24.80 -20.77 23.31
N TYR A 501 24.39 -19.59 22.83
CA TYR A 501 23.99 -18.46 23.70
C TYR A 501 22.57 -18.55 24.26
N LEU A 502 21.65 -19.20 23.56
CA LEU A 502 20.35 -19.55 24.13
C LEU A 502 20.51 -20.64 25.22
N GLY A 503 21.49 -21.53 25.07
CA GLY A 503 21.73 -22.62 26.00
C GLY A 503 20.55 -23.59 26.03
N GLY A 504 20.26 -24.18 27.19
CA GLY A 504 19.06 -25.01 27.39
C GLY A 504 18.93 -26.26 26.49
N GLY A 505 19.97 -26.63 25.73
CA GLY A 505 19.95 -27.73 24.76
C GLY A 505 19.69 -27.32 23.30
N ALA A 506 19.64 -26.03 22.97
CA ALA A 506 19.44 -25.55 21.60
C ALA A 506 20.54 -26.00 20.63
N GLY A 507 20.21 -26.07 19.32
CA GLY A 507 21.15 -26.48 18.25
C GLY A 507 20.65 -26.15 16.84
N TYR A 508 21.48 -26.38 15.82
CA TYR A 508 21.11 -26.19 14.41
C TYR A 508 21.67 -27.29 13.51
N GLN A 509 20.81 -28.07 12.85
CA GLN A 509 21.22 -29.21 12.02
C GLN A 509 20.32 -29.36 10.78
N ASP A 510 20.88 -29.74 9.64
CA ASP A 510 20.16 -30.02 8.38
C ASP A 510 19.20 -28.90 7.92
N GLY A 511 19.51 -27.65 8.29
CA GLY A 511 18.73 -26.46 8.00
C GLY A 511 17.65 -26.12 9.04
N GLN A 512 17.48 -26.94 10.08
CA GLN A 512 16.46 -26.82 11.12
C GLN A 512 17.05 -26.46 12.48
N TRP A 513 16.30 -25.67 13.24
CA TRP A 513 16.60 -25.33 14.63
C TRP A 513 16.08 -26.38 15.61
N ILE A 514 16.83 -26.57 16.68
CA ILE A 514 16.44 -27.33 17.88
C ILE A 514 16.26 -26.30 18.99
N ASP A 515 15.07 -26.24 19.59
CA ASP A 515 14.72 -25.24 20.59
C ASP A 515 15.50 -25.44 21.91
N PRO A 516 15.80 -24.35 22.65
CA PRO A 516 16.23 -24.47 24.04
C PRO A 516 15.09 -25.01 24.91
N THR A 517 15.40 -25.51 26.10
CA THR A 517 14.41 -25.83 27.14
C THR A 517 14.78 -25.15 28.46
N PHE A 518 13.99 -24.16 28.86
CA PHE A 518 14.06 -23.47 30.15
C PHE A 518 13.02 -24.07 31.10
N THR A 519 13.20 -23.95 32.42
CA THR A 519 12.21 -24.45 33.40
C THR A 519 11.90 -23.39 34.44
N ILE A 520 10.69 -22.84 34.40
CA ILE A 520 10.22 -21.76 35.29
C ILE A 520 9.20 -22.34 36.29
N THR A 521 9.07 -21.68 37.44
CA THR A 521 8.09 -22.02 38.48
C THR A 521 7.00 -20.96 38.49
N ASP A 522 5.73 -21.38 38.35
CA ASP A 522 4.58 -20.48 38.38
C ASP A 522 4.06 -20.26 39.82
N PHE A 523 3.56 -19.05 40.09
CA PHE A 523 2.93 -18.62 41.34
C PHE A 523 1.46 -18.16 41.17
N GLY A 524 0.85 -18.39 40.00
CA GLY A 524 -0.55 -18.11 39.72
C GLY A 524 -1.54 -19.03 40.46
N GLY A 525 -2.59 -18.44 41.04
CA GLY A 525 -3.72 -19.16 41.64
C GLY A 525 -3.50 -19.68 43.07
N GLN A 526 -4.60 -19.92 43.78
CA GLN A 526 -4.60 -20.18 45.24
C GLN A 526 -4.11 -21.58 45.67
N SER A 527 -3.58 -22.44 44.77
CA SER A 527 -3.05 -23.74 45.20
C SER A 527 -2.00 -24.39 44.27
N LYS A 528 -0.79 -24.53 44.83
CA LYS A 528 0.38 -25.32 44.39
C LYS A 528 1.19 -24.81 43.19
N ASN A 529 2.43 -24.44 43.50
CA ASN A 529 3.50 -24.14 42.55
C ASN A 529 3.80 -25.37 41.67
N GLY A 530 3.83 -25.19 40.35
CA GLY A 530 4.31 -26.17 39.38
C GLY A 530 5.63 -25.73 38.76
N LYS A 531 6.52 -26.68 38.45
CA LYS A 531 7.62 -26.45 37.50
C LYS A 531 7.14 -26.84 36.11
N GLN A 532 7.34 -25.95 35.15
CA GLN A 532 6.93 -26.15 33.76
C GLN A 532 8.11 -25.82 32.84
N ALA A 533 8.20 -26.55 31.72
CA ALA A 533 9.20 -26.35 30.70
C ALA A 533 8.70 -25.33 29.66
N TYR A 534 9.60 -24.46 29.21
CA TYR A 534 9.33 -23.37 28.27
C TYR A 534 10.44 -23.36 27.22
N ASN A 535 10.07 -23.40 25.94
CA ASN A 535 11.03 -23.64 24.85
C ASN A 535 11.51 -22.37 24.15
N ASN A 536 11.11 -21.19 24.64
CA ASN A 536 11.64 -19.92 24.18
C ASN A 536 11.77 -18.95 25.35
N VAL A 537 12.57 -17.91 25.13
CA VAL A 537 12.97 -16.93 26.14
C VAL A 537 11.80 -16.01 26.54
N ALA A 538 10.89 -15.69 25.61
CA ALA A 538 9.76 -14.80 25.87
C ALA A 538 8.68 -15.47 26.72
N ASP A 539 8.30 -16.72 26.43
CA ASP A 539 7.35 -17.48 27.26
C ASP A 539 7.94 -17.78 28.63
N ALA A 540 9.26 -18.00 28.73
CA ALA A 540 9.93 -18.04 30.02
C ALA A 540 9.75 -16.71 30.77
N PHE A 541 9.87 -15.57 30.08
CA PHE A 541 9.64 -14.22 30.64
C PHE A 541 8.18 -13.84 30.86
N GLU A 542 7.23 -14.48 30.20
CA GLU A 542 5.81 -14.28 30.42
C GLU A 542 5.26 -15.24 31.48
N ALA A 543 5.80 -16.44 31.62
CA ALA A 543 5.55 -17.32 32.76
C ALA A 543 6.08 -16.69 34.05
N VAL A 544 7.28 -16.10 33.96
CA VAL A 544 7.81 -15.09 34.89
C VAL A 544 6.79 -13.95 35.04
N ASN A 545 6.52 -13.10 34.03
CA ASN A 545 5.61 -11.93 34.13
C ASN A 545 4.17 -12.27 34.59
N SER A 546 3.72 -13.53 34.50
CA SER A 546 2.43 -14.02 35.00
C SER A 546 2.51 -14.52 36.44
N SER A 547 3.62 -15.16 36.83
CA SER A 547 4.03 -15.29 38.23
C SER A 547 4.01 -13.92 38.93
N MET A 548 4.58 -12.94 38.24
CA MET A 548 4.64 -11.51 38.56
C MET A 548 3.28 -10.86 38.73
N SER A 549 2.42 -10.94 37.71
CA SER A 549 1.13 -10.29 37.71
C SER A 549 0.14 -11.06 38.57
N GLY A 550 0.32 -12.35 38.76
CA GLY A 550 -0.33 -13.12 39.82
C GLY A 550 0.09 -12.63 41.20
N LEU A 551 1.35 -12.25 41.39
CA LEU A 551 1.84 -11.67 42.63
C LEU A 551 1.46 -10.19 42.79
N SER A 552 1.32 -9.44 41.70
CA SER A 552 0.92 -8.03 41.71
C SER A 552 -0.60 -7.88 41.86
N ASN A 553 -1.44 -8.57 41.07
CA ASN A 553 -2.89 -8.65 41.29
C ASN A 553 -3.27 -9.12 42.71
N ARG A 554 -2.47 -10.01 43.33
CA ARG A 554 -2.58 -10.39 44.75
C ARG A 554 -2.46 -9.21 45.72
N ILE A 555 -2.16 -8.02 45.21
CA ILE A 555 -1.88 -6.82 45.95
C ILE A 555 -2.58 -5.60 45.37
N ASP A 556 -2.69 -5.45 44.06
CA ASP A 556 -3.60 -4.51 43.40
C ASP A 556 -5.04 -4.69 43.96
N HIS A 557 -5.36 -5.89 44.49
CA HIS A 557 -6.55 -6.20 45.32
C HIS A 557 -6.55 -5.65 46.77
N VAL A 558 -5.40 -5.63 47.45
CA VAL A 558 -5.19 -4.93 48.74
C VAL A 558 -5.36 -3.42 48.56
N GLU A 559 -5.22 -2.95 47.32
CA GLU A 559 -5.00 -1.58 46.96
C GLU A 559 -6.28 -0.80 46.61
N HIS A 560 -7.10 -1.22 45.63
CA HIS A 560 -8.41 -0.55 45.34
C HIS A 560 -9.28 -0.37 46.61
N GLN A 561 -9.01 -1.12 47.70
CA GLN A 561 -9.61 -0.93 49.02
C GLN A 561 -9.29 0.40 49.75
N VAL A 562 -8.26 1.17 49.37
CA VAL A 562 -7.79 2.33 50.16
C VAL A 562 -8.06 3.68 49.50
N GLY A 563 -7.72 3.85 48.23
CA GLY A 563 -7.83 5.14 47.54
C GLY A 563 -8.94 5.20 46.50
N SER A 564 -10.16 4.78 46.87
CA SER A 564 -11.40 5.24 46.22
C SER A 564 -11.87 6.61 46.75
N GLN A 565 -11.20 7.18 47.75
CA GLN A 565 -11.80 8.14 48.67
C GLN A 565 -11.30 9.60 48.58
N VAL A 566 -10.39 9.97 47.64
CA VAL A 566 -9.47 11.11 47.90
C VAL A 566 -9.34 12.22 46.84
N ASN A 567 -9.14 11.96 45.54
CA ASN A 567 -8.25 12.85 44.75
C ASN A 567 -8.84 13.55 43.51
N SER A 568 -9.88 14.36 43.69
CA SER A 568 -10.55 15.03 42.55
C SER A 568 -11.42 16.26 42.87
N ASP A 569 -11.55 16.65 44.14
CA ASP A 569 -12.16 17.92 44.56
C ASP A 569 -11.13 19.08 44.63
N GLY A 570 -10.05 19.01 43.83
CA GLY A 570 -8.81 19.75 44.05
C GLY A 570 -8.31 20.65 42.91
N LEU A 571 -8.88 21.86 42.82
CA LEU A 571 -8.27 23.11 42.30
C LEU A 571 -7.98 23.27 40.78
N ASN A 572 -8.70 24.22 40.18
CA ASN A 572 -8.10 25.52 39.80
C ASN A 572 -9.14 26.64 39.98
#